data_AF-A0A2V5SZD7-F1
#
_entry.id   AF-A0A2V5SZD7-F1
#
_cell.length_a   1.000
_cell.length_b   1.000
_cell.length_c   1.000
_cell.angle_alpha   90.00
_cell.angle_beta   90.00
_cell.angle_gamma   90.00
#
_symmetry.space_group_name_H-M   'P 1'
#
loop_
_entity.id
_entity.type
_entity.pdbx_description
1 polymer ?
#
loop_
_entity_poly.entity_id
_entity_poly.type
_entity_poly.pdbx_seq_one_letter_code
_entity_poly.pdbx_strand_id
1 'polypeptide(L)'
;MLRADRAAEAKHSSFKKLGTPRHRILDRFYAGCVWCKAVVVKITEVKSLQNYKLFLRFNDGVSGIVDLSDMAGRGVFEAWTQDRVFEQVRITELGALEWPGELDLCADALYLKLTGKQPEIFFPLCASM
;
A
#
# COMPACT_ATOMS: atom_id res chain seq x y z
N MET A 1 2.24 -39.47 -56.42
CA MET A 1 3.62 -39.03 -56.17
C MET A 1 3.74 -38.65 -54.70
N LEU A 2 4.47 -39.49 -53.96
CA LEU A 2 5.24 -39.27 -52.71
C LEU A 2 4.60 -38.39 -51.62
N ARG A 3 4.07 -39.03 -50.56
CA ARG A 3 4.74 -39.28 -49.24
C ARG A 3 4.71 -38.03 -48.36
N ALA A 4 3.87 -37.99 -47.32
CA ALA A 4 3.99 -38.72 -46.05
C ALA A 4 5.01 -38.08 -45.10
N ASP A 5 4.69 -38.19 -43.81
CA ASP A 5 5.59 -38.08 -42.66
C ASP A 5 5.94 -36.63 -42.26
N ARG A 6 6.01 -36.22 -41.00
CA ARG A 6 6.08 -36.84 -39.67
C ARG A 6 5.96 -35.65 -38.68
N ALA A 7 5.16 -35.73 -37.62
CA ALA A 7 5.49 -36.25 -36.29
C ALA A 7 6.20 -35.26 -35.34
N ALA A 8 5.96 -35.52 -34.05
CA ALA A 8 6.67 -35.12 -32.84
C ALA A 8 6.34 -33.73 -32.28
N GLU A 9 5.46 -33.62 -31.28
CA GLU A 9 5.64 -33.96 -29.85
C GLU A 9 6.76 -33.22 -29.13
N ALA A 10 6.29 -32.50 -28.11
CA ALA A 10 6.83 -32.38 -26.75
C ALA A 10 8.31 -32.01 -26.56
N LYS A 11 8.54 -31.02 -25.70
CA LYS A 11 9.28 -31.28 -24.45
C LYS A 11 9.13 -30.13 -23.45
N HIS A 12 8.59 -30.49 -22.30
CA HIS A 12 8.94 -29.93 -21.00
C HIS A 12 10.45 -29.70 -20.91
N SER A 13 10.87 -28.50 -20.53
CA SER A 13 12.13 -28.34 -19.81
C SER A 13 11.94 -27.38 -18.65
N SER A 14 11.92 -27.99 -17.47
CA SER A 14 11.97 -27.35 -16.18
C SER A 14 13.34 -26.69 -16.04
N PHE A 15 13.39 -25.36 -15.95
CA PHE A 15 14.57 -24.68 -15.41
C PHE A 15 14.29 -24.26 -13.97
N LYS A 16 14.97 -24.94 -13.06
CA LYS A 16 14.91 -24.73 -11.62
C LYS A 16 15.52 -23.37 -11.25
N LYS A 17 14.79 -22.67 -10.38
CA LYS A 17 15.19 -21.77 -9.27
C LYS A 17 16.42 -20.89 -9.47
N LEU A 18 16.21 -19.58 -9.33
CA LEU A 18 17.02 -18.73 -8.45
C LEU A 18 16.09 -17.65 -7.86
N GLY A 19 16.06 -17.57 -6.54
CA GLY A 19 15.14 -16.72 -5.79
C GLY A 19 15.49 -15.24 -5.88
N THR A 20 14.47 -14.39 -5.71
CA THR A 20 14.55 -12.97 -5.33
C THR A 20 13.15 -12.52 -4.86
N PRO A 21 13.05 -11.47 -4.02
CA PRO A 21 12.21 -11.44 -2.82
C PRO A 21 10.72 -11.20 -3.09
N ARG A 22 9.88 -11.66 -2.13
CA ARG A 22 8.43 -11.53 -2.12
C ARG A 22 8.00 -10.06 -1.96
N HIS A 23 8.02 -9.30 -3.05
CA HIS A 23 7.37 -7.98 -3.13
C HIS A 23 6.24 -7.98 -4.17
N ARG A 24 5.46 -9.08 -4.24
CA ARG A 24 4.50 -9.31 -5.33
C ARG A 24 3.04 -9.39 -4.86
N ILE A 25 2.64 -8.48 -3.98
CA ILE A 25 1.21 -8.23 -3.68
C ILE A 25 0.81 -6.78 -4.00
N LEU A 26 1.73 -5.81 -3.97
CA LEU A 26 1.39 -4.40 -4.25
C LEU A 26 1.42 -4.01 -5.74
N ASP A 27 2.11 -4.76 -6.60
CA ASP A 27 2.21 -4.41 -8.04
C ASP A 27 0.93 -4.66 -8.85
N ARG A 28 -0.01 -5.46 -8.33
CA ARG A 28 -1.21 -5.84 -9.10
C ARG A 28 -2.41 -4.91 -8.89
N PHE A 29 -2.36 -4.03 -7.90
CA PHE A 29 -3.38 -3.00 -7.67
C PHE A 29 -3.10 -1.68 -8.40
N TYR A 30 -1.86 -1.44 -8.82
CA TYR A 30 -1.41 -0.17 -9.41
C TYR A 30 -1.15 -0.20 -10.93
N ALA A 31 -1.55 -1.27 -11.62
CA ALA A 31 -1.45 -1.35 -13.08
C ALA A 31 -2.85 -1.18 -13.71
N GLY A 32 -3.31 0.07 -13.88
CA GLY A 32 -4.49 0.36 -14.72
C GLY A 32 -5.46 1.42 -14.22
N CYS A 33 -5.21 2.09 -13.11
CA CYS A 33 -6.05 3.20 -12.66
C CYS A 33 -5.51 4.54 -13.21
N VAL A 34 -6.37 5.34 -13.84
CA VAL A 34 -6.07 6.73 -14.29
C VAL A 34 -5.73 7.67 -13.10
N TRP A 35 -5.76 7.14 -11.87
CA TRP A 35 -5.52 7.83 -10.60
C TRP A 35 -4.05 8.22 -10.33
N CYS A 36 -3.08 7.78 -11.14
CA CYS A 36 -1.65 8.09 -10.94
C CYS A 36 -1.23 9.54 -11.26
N LYS A 37 -2.15 10.49 -11.42
CA LYS A 37 -1.85 11.93 -11.61
C LYS A 37 -2.44 12.84 -10.52
N ALA A 38 -3.00 12.30 -9.44
CA ALA A 38 -3.43 13.12 -8.30
C ALA A 38 -2.25 13.50 -7.41
N VAL A 39 -2.34 14.66 -6.75
CA VAL A 39 -1.28 15.25 -5.90
C VAL A 39 -0.83 14.26 -4.84
N VAL A 40 0.34 13.63 -5.04
CA VAL A 40 0.85 12.61 -4.14
C VAL A 40 1.46 13.28 -2.91
N VAL A 41 0.64 13.43 -1.85
CA VAL A 41 1.17 13.74 -0.52
C VAL A 41 1.93 12.52 -0.01
N LYS A 42 3.11 12.75 0.54
CA LYS A 42 3.98 11.70 1.07
C LYS A 42 4.24 11.96 2.54
N ILE A 43 4.17 10.91 3.35
CA ILE A 43 4.57 11.00 4.75
C ILE A 43 6.09 11.03 4.81
N THR A 44 6.63 12.00 5.54
CA THR A 44 8.08 12.23 5.72
C THR A 44 8.52 11.99 7.15
N GLU A 45 7.60 12.02 8.12
CA GLU A 45 7.86 11.73 9.53
C GLU A 45 6.69 10.96 10.12
N VAL A 46 6.97 9.95 10.94
CA VAL A 46 5.99 9.21 11.75
C VAL A 46 6.52 9.00 13.15
N LYS A 47 5.65 9.16 14.16
CA LYS A 47 5.90 8.74 15.54
C LYS A 47 4.67 8.04 16.09
N SER A 48 4.85 6.82 16.59
CA SER A 48 3.81 6.12 17.33
C SER A 48 3.59 6.75 18.70
N LEU A 49 2.33 6.94 19.05
CA LEU A 49 1.87 7.46 20.33
C LEU A 49 0.95 6.41 20.98
N GLN A 50 0.59 6.65 22.24
CA GLN A 50 -0.33 5.79 22.97
C GLN A 50 -1.74 5.80 22.35
N ASN A 51 -2.53 4.77 22.64
CA ASN A 51 -3.93 4.64 22.25
C ASN A 51 -4.15 4.72 20.73
N TYR A 52 -3.30 4.04 19.95
CA TYR A 52 -3.40 3.96 18.49
C TYR A 52 -3.34 5.30 17.76
N LYS A 53 -2.57 6.25 18.32
CA LYS A 53 -2.35 7.57 17.71
C LYS A 53 -1.01 7.63 17.02
N LEU A 54 -0.95 8.35 15.90
CA LEU A 54 0.29 8.64 15.19
C LEU A 54 0.46 10.15 15.04
N PHE A 55 1.65 10.66 15.34
CA PHE A 55 2.06 11.96 14.80
C PHE A 55 2.62 11.74 13.40
N LEU A 56 2.13 12.53 12.43
CA LEU A 56 2.56 12.47 11.04
C LEU A 56 3.02 13.86 10.56
N ARG A 57 4.02 13.86 9.66
CA ARG A 57 4.38 15.01 8.83
C ARG A 57 4.33 14.61 7.36
N PHE A 58 3.79 15.49 6.54
CA PHE A 58 3.71 15.33 5.11
C PHE A 58 4.73 16.23 4.40
N ASN A 59 5.06 15.90 3.15
CA ASN A 59 6.01 16.63 2.31
C ASN A 59 5.57 18.07 1.97
N ASP A 60 4.28 18.39 2.07
CA ASP A 60 3.74 19.74 1.89
C ASP A 60 3.86 20.61 3.17
N GLY A 61 4.42 20.05 4.24
CA GLY A 61 4.59 20.72 5.53
C GLY A 61 3.42 20.53 6.51
N VAL A 62 2.28 19.96 6.06
CA VAL A 62 1.18 19.62 6.96
C VAL A 62 1.65 18.59 7.98
N SER A 63 1.26 18.76 9.25
CA SER A 63 1.58 17.80 10.30
C SER A 63 0.54 17.83 11.40
N GLY A 64 0.43 16.74 12.15
CA GLY A 64 -0.47 16.63 13.28
C GLY A 64 -0.69 15.19 13.73
N ILE A 65 -1.64 15.01 14.65
CA ILE A 65 -1.95 13.70 15.24
C ILE A 65 -3.18 13.12 14.55
N VAL A 66 -3.04 11.89 14.06
CA VAL A 66 -4.15 11.08 13.55
C VAL A 66 -4.51 10.02 14.59
N ASP A 67 -5.80 9.95 14.91
CA ASP A 67 -6.36 8.93 15.80
C ASP A 67 -6.88 7.74 14.99
N LEU A 68 -6.29 6.56 15.20
CA LEU A 68 -6.66 5.30 14.54
C LEU A 68 -7.31 4.32 15.54
N SER A 69 -7.68 4.77 16.74
CA SER A 69 -8.26 3.92 17.78
C SER A 69 -9.59 3.33 17.38
N ASP A 70 -10.31 4.00 16.47
CA ASP A 70 -11.49 3.43 15.86
C ASP A 70 -11.10 2.14 15.14
N MET A 71 -10.11 2.15 14.25
CA MET A 71 -9.79 1.00 13.40
C MET A 71 -9.18 -0.20 14.15
N ALA A 72 -8.53 0.03 15.29
CA ALA A 72 -7.86 -1.01 16.05
C ALA A 72 -8.78 -2.18 16.46
N GLY A 73 -8.29 -3.42 16.34
CA GLY A 73 -9.06 -4.61 16.72
C GLY A 73 -10.11 -5.04 15.70
N ARG A 74 -10.14 -4.46 14.50
CA ARG A 74 -11.14 -4.78 13.47
C ARG A 74 -10.49 -5.31 12.19
N GLY A 75 -10.92 -6.50 11.76
CA GLY A 75 -10.46 -7.09 10.50
C GLY A 75 -8.94 -7.17 10.44
N VAL A 76 -8.34 -6.67 9.35
CA VAL A 76 -6.88 -6.65 9.18
C VAL A 76 -6.13 -5.85 10.27
N PHE A 77 -6.80 -4.89 10.94
CA PHE A 77 -6.23 -4.09 12.02
C PHE A 77 -6.29 -4.78 13.39
N GLU A 78 -6.78 -6.02 13.47
CA GLU A 78 -6.63 -6.85 14.68
C GLU A 78 -5.16 -7.08 15.02
N ALA A 79 -4.28 -7.08 14.01
CA ALA A 79 -2.83 -7.17 14.18
C ALA A 79 -2.25 -6.11 15.14
N TRP A 80 -2.84 -4.91 15.21
CA TRP A 80 -2.37 -3.86 16.13
C TRP A 80 -2.63 -4.14 17.61
N THR A 81 -3.51 -5.07 17.93
CA THR A 81 -3.76 -5.50 19.32
C THR A 81 -2.69 -6.45 19.83
N GLN A 82 -1.90 -7.03 18.92
CA GLN A 82 -0.77 -7.88 19.26
C GLN A 82 0.38 -7.03 19.80
N ASP A 83 1.15 -7.62 20.72
CA ASP A 83 2.18 -6.92 21.48
C ASP A 83 3.13 -6.12 20.57
N ARG A 84 3.10 -4.80 20.77
CA ARG A 84 3.97 -3.81 20.13
C ARG A 84 3.91 -3.75 18.60
N VAL A 85 2.90 -4.34 17.95
CA VAL A 85 2.81 -4.31 16.50
C VAL A 85 2.55 -2.89 16.02
N PHE A 86 1.64 -2.15 16.67
CA PHE A 86 1.29 -0.79 16.28
C PHE A 86 2.52 0.16 16.27
N GLU A 87 3.42 -0.01 17.23
CA GLU A 87 4.63 0.78 17.40
C GLU A 87 5.70 0.48 16.35
N GLN A 88 5.58 -0.62 15.60
CA GLN A 88 6.50 -1.00 14.53
C GLN A 88 6.19 -0.33 13.18
N VAL A 89 5.35 0.71 13.19
CA VAL A 89 5.03 1.53 12.02
C VAL A 89 6.31 2.05 11.34
N ARG A 90 6.35 1.95 10.00
CA ARG A 90 7.42 2.53 9.17
C ARG A 90 6.85 3.24 7.96
N ILE A 91 7.65 4.14 7.39
CA ILE A 91 7.32 4.82 6.13
C ILE A 91 7.92 3.99 4.98
N THR A 92 7.11 3.70 3.96
CA THR A 92 7.58 3.02 2.74
C THR A 92 8.30 3.98 1.81
N GLU A 93 9.02 3.46 0.80
CA GLU A 93 9.67 4.30 -0.22
C GLU A 93 8.68 5.18 -1.00
N LEU A 94 7.41 4.79 -1.04
CA LEU A 94 6.33 5.54 -1.69
C LEU A 94 5.73 6.63 -0.77
N GLY A 95 6.12 6.69 0.51
CA GLY A 95 5.62 7.65 1.48
C GLY A 95 4.31 7.24 2.16
N ALA A 96 3.93 5.95 2.09
CA ALA A 96 2.82 5.36 2.83
C ALA A 96 3.29 4.81 4.18
N LEU A 97 2.37 4.38 5.04
CA LEU A 97 2.70 3.66 6.28
C LEU A 97 2.57 2.16 6.08
N GLU A 98 3.50 1.39 6.66
CA GLU A 98 3.42 -0.06 6.74
C GLU A 98 3.69 -0.56 8.15
N TRP A 99 3.13 -1.73 8.45
CA TRP A 99 3.36 -2.53 9.63
C TRP A 99 3.81 -3.95 9.22
N PRO A 100 4.39 -4.72 10.14
CA PRO A 100 4.63 -6.15 9.91
C PRO A 100 3.34 -6.87 9.49
N GLY A 101 3.48 -7.87 8.60
CA GLY A 101 2.34 -8.69 8.16
C GLY A 101 1.54 -8.12 7.00
N GLU A 102 2.18 -7.38 6.09
CA GLU A 102 1.56 -6.85 4.85
C GLU A 102 0.39 -5.89 5.12
N LEU A 103 0.39 -5.23 6.28
CA LEU A 103 -0.60 -4.22 6.66
C LEU A 103 -0.07 -2.83 6.29
N ASP A 104 -0.78 -2.10 5.44
CA ASP A 104 -0.43 -0.75 5.03
C ASP A 104 -1.59 0.26 5.13
N LEU A 105 -1.24 1.53 5.24
CA LEU A 105 -2.17 2.66 5.11
C LEU A 105 -1.58 3.70 4.16
N CYS A 106 -2.38 4.08 3.16
CA CYS A 106 -1.96 5.08 2.18
C CYS A 106 -1.87 6.48 2.80
N ALA A 107 -0.93 7.28 2.28
CA ALA A 107 -0.71 8.65 2.72
C ALA A 107 -1.96 9.52 2.55
N ASP A 108 -2.69 9.35 1.45
CA ASP A 108 -3.87 10.16 1.13
C ASP A 108 -4.99 9.96 2.16
N ALA A 109 -5.30 8.72 2.56
CA ALA A 109 -6.34 8.45 3.55
C ALA A 109 -5.99 9.09 4.91
N LEU A 110 -4.72 9.02 5.30
CA LEU A 110 -4.23 9.64 6.53
C LEU A 110 -4.24 11.17 6.44
N TYR A 111 -3.91 11.73 5.27
CA TYR A 111 -3.97 13.16 5.01
C TYR A 111 -5.39 13.71 5.07
N LEU A 112 -6.35 13.02 4.44
CA LEU A 112 -7.77 13.37 4.50
C LEU A 112 -8.30 13.29 5.93
N LYS A 113 -7.97 12.23 6.67
CA LYS A 113 -8.36 12.09 8.09
C LYS A 113 -7.77 13.19 8.96
N LEU A 114 -6.52 13.60 8.72
CA LEU A 114 -5.87 14.67 9.47
C LEU A 114 -6.45 16.05 9.15
N THR A 115 -6.68 16.33 7.87
CA THR A 115 -7.06 17.68 7.40
C THR A 115 -8.57 17.91 7.37
N GLY A 116 -9.37 16.84 7.40
CA GLY A 116 -10.82 16.91 7.18
C GLY A 116 -11.21 17.37 5.77
N LYS A 117 -10.24 17.42 4.83
CA LYS A 117 -10.52 17.75 3.44
C LYS A 117 -11.43 16.70 2.82
N GLN A 118 -12.29 17.15 1.92
CA GLN A 118 -13.18 16.26 1.19
C GLN A 118 -12.42 15.59 0.03
N PRO A 119 -12.61 14.27 -0.20
CA PRO A 119 -11.95 13.54 -1.28
C PRO A 119 -12.17 14.18 -2.65
N GLU A 120 -13.33 14.79 -2.90
CA GLU A 120 -13.67 15.40 -4.20
C GLU A 120 -12.81 16.64 -4.50
N ILE A 121 -12.36 17.34 -3.45
CA ILE A 121 -11.47 18.50 -3.57
C ILE A 121 -10.02 18.04 -3.73
N PHE A 122 -9.65 16.92 -3.10
CA PHE A 122 -8.29 16.40 -3.11
C PHE A 122 -7.99 15.52 -4.34
N PHE A 123 -9.01 14.82 -4.83
CA PHE A 123 -9.03 14.01 -6.04
C PHE A 123 -10.03 14.57 -7.06
N PRO A 124 -9.79 15.78 -7.61
CA PRO A 124 -10.75 16.44 -8.50
C PRO A 124 -11.02 15.67 -9.80
N LEU A 125 -10.12 14.76 -10.18
CA LEU A 125 -10.28 13.87 -11.34
C LEU A 125 -11.25 12.71 -11.08
N CYS A 126 -11.65 12.48 -9.82
CA CYS A 126 -12.56 11.40 -9.44
C CYS A 126 -14.00 11.90 -9.24
N ALA A 127 -14.16 13.22 -9.05
CA ALA A 127 -15.45 13.90 -8.87
C ALA A 127 -16.19 14.20 -10.19
N SER A 128 -15.62 13.82 -11.33
CA SER A 128 -16.18 14.05 -12.67
C SER A 128 -16.74 12.78 -13.34
N MET A 129 -17.04 11.74 -12.55
CA MET A 129 -17.81 10.56 -13.00
C MET A 129 -19.31 10.76 -12.86
#